data_AF-A0A482W703-F1
#
_entry.id   AF-A0A482W703-F1
#
_cell.length_a   1.000
_cell.length_b   1.000
_cell.length_c   1.000
_cell.angle_alpha   90.00
_cell.angle_beta   90.00
_cell.angle_gamma   90.00
#
_symmetry.space_group_name_H-M   'P 1'
#
loop_
_entity.id
_entity.type
_entity.pdbx_description
1 polymer ?
#
loop_
_entity_poly.entity_id
_entity_poly.type
_entity_poly.pdbx_seq_one_letter_code
_entity_poly.pdbx_strand_id
1 'polypeptide(L)'
;MVKRLLSALNYPQCDSVNINDENTFRKIVIWLEQNKIKKANANLQNGLKNISSNDWPNSYRKYKEELGCPNLQTQQEQLQWLLGYAVQNETHSNIQSKDFADGISNVAKLLNITPHPNPLVTLKAVTKLVTTRLSPQAQANPSEFILK
;
A
#
# COMPACT_ATOMS: atom_id res chain seq x y z
N MET A 1 -5.92 -11.87 6.55
CA MET A 1 -5.46 -10.85 5.57
C MET A 1 -5.24 -9.49 6.24
N VAL A 2 -6.20 -8.99 7.02
CA VAL A 2 -6.12 -7.73 7.80
C VAL A 2 -4.81 -7.53 8.56
N LYS A 3 -4.34 -8.52 9.34
CA LYS A 3 -3.06 -8.42 10.08
C LYS A 3 -1.85 -8.12 9.19
N ARG A 4 -1.76 -8.75 8.02
CA ARG A 4 -0.67 -8.51 7.06
C ARG A 4 -0.70 -7.08 6.51
N LEU A 5 -1.89 -6.55 6.24
CA LEU A 5 -2.07 -5.16 5.79
C LEU A 5 -1.72 -4.16 6.89
N LEU A 6 -2.09 -4.47 8.15
CA LEU A 6 -1.70 -3.66 9.31
C LEU A 6 -0.18 -3.62 9.50
N SER A 7 0.49 -4.77 9.36
CA SER A 7 1.96 -4.83 9.39
C SER A 7 2.58 -4.04 8.23
N ALA A 8 2.01 -4.13 7.02
CA ALA A 8 2.50 -3.36 5.87
C ALA A 8 2.37 -1.84 6.07
N LEU A 9 1.33 -1.40 6.80
CA LEU A 9 1.13 0.00 7.16
C LEU A 9 1.92 0.43 8.40
N ASN A 10 2.64 -0.49 9.05
CA ASN A 10 3.38 -0.25 10.29
C ASN A 10 2.47 0.17 11.46
N TYR A 11 1.28 -0.45 11.57
CA TYR A 11 0.32 -0.20 12.64
C TYR A 11 0.84 -0.68 14.00
N PRO A 12 0.82 0.14 15.06
CA PRO A 12 1.23 -0.28 16.40
C PRO A 12 0.33 -1.41 16.93
N GLN A 13 0.92 -2.44 17.54
CA GLN A 13 0.19 -3.55 18.19
C GLN A 13 -0.56 -4.52 17.25
N CYS A 14 -0.07 -4.75 16.03
CA CYS A 14 -0.74 -5.64 15.04
C CYS A 14 -0.99 -7.09 15.50
N ASP A 15 -0.23 -7.60 16.47
CA ASP A 15 -0.29 -9.01 16.89
C ASP A 15 -1.47 -9.31 17.83
N SER A 16 -1.81 -8.36 18.72
CA SER A 16 -2.84 -8.49 19.76
C SER A 16 -4.19 -7.85 19.41
N VAL A 17 -4.35 -7.33 18.19
CA VAL A 17 -5.58 -6.68 17.72
C VAL A 17 -6.71 -7.70 17.56
N ASN A 18 -7.79 -7.50 18.32
CA ASN A 18 -9.04 -8.23 18.12
C ASN A 18 -9.92 -7.48 17.10
N ILE A 19 -9.95 -7.98 15.86
CA ILE A 19 -10.67 -7.36 14.74
C ILE A 19 -12.19 -7.41 14.93
N ASN A 20 -12.69 -8.29 15.80
CA ASN A 20 -14.13 -8.43 16.08
C ASN A 20 -14.61 -7.46 17.16
N ASP A 21 -13.71 -6.75 17.84
CA ASP A 21 -14.07 -5.73 18.80
C ASP A 21 -14.34 -4.39 18.11
N GLU A 22 -15.52 -3.83 18.38
CA GLU A 22 -15.98 -2.59 17.77
C GLU A 22 -15.09 -1.41 18.16
N ASN A 23 -14.62 -1.34 19.41
CA ASN A 23 -13.70 -0.28 19.84
C ASN A 23 -12.37 -0.35 19.09
N THR A 24 -11.86 -1.55 18.89
CA THR A 24 -10.64 -1.80 18.12
C THR A 24 -10.81 -1.40 16.66
N PHE A 25 -11.94 -1.73 16.04
CA PHE A 25 -12.28 -1.25 14.69
C PHE A 25 -12.28 0.28 14.60
N ARG A 26 -12.99 0.96 15.51
CA ARG A 26 -13.06 2.43 15.55
C ARG A 26 -11.66 3.07 15.71
N LYS A 27 -10.79 2.51 16.56
CA LYS A 27 -9.39 2.94 16.75
C LYS A 27 -8.57 2.84 15.47
N ILE A 28 -8.67 1.72 14.75
CA ILE A 28 -7.91 1.52 13.51
C ILE A 28 -8.36 2.53 12.44
N VAL A 29 -9.67 2.76 12.30
CA VAL A 29 -10.21 3.73 11.33
C VAL A 29 -9.64 5.14 11.57
N ILE A 30 -9.64 5.61 12.82
CA ILE A 30 -9.09 6.92 13.18
C ILE A 30 -7.59 6.98 12.90
N TRP A 31 -6.86 5.93 13.26
CA TRP A 31 -5.42 5.88 13.03
C TRP A 31 -5.09 5.93 11.54
N LEU A 32 -5.83 5.17 10.71
CA LEU A 32 -5.67 5.18 9.26
C LEU A 32 -5.90 6.58 8.71
N GLU A 33 -6.95 7.25 9.17
CA GLU A 33 -7.27 8.60 8.75
C GLU A 33 -6.18 9.61 9.17
N GLN A 34 -5.68 9.53 10.40
CA GLN A 34 -4.66 10.46 10.90
C GLN A 34 -3.28 10.26 10.27
N ASN A 35 -2.91 9.03 9.96
CA ASN A 35 -1.54 8.69 9.59
C ASN A 35 -1.36 8.41 8.11
N LYS A 36 -2.35 7.78 7.46
CA LYS A 36 -2.20 7.21 6.11
C LYS A 36 -3.10 7.88 5.07
N ILE A 37 -4.40 8.03 5.34
CA ILE A 37 -5.38 8.51 4.36
C ILE A 37 -5.46 10.05 4.34
N LYS A 38 -5.60 10.70 5.50
CA LYS A 38 -5.61 12.17 5.69
C LYS A 38 -6.55 12.92 4.72
N LYS A 39 -7.74 12.38 4.48
CA LYS A 39 -8.71 12.90 3.51
C LYS A 39 -9.95 13.51 4.17
N ALA A 40 -10.26 13.13 5.39
CA ALA A 40 -11.41 13.63 6.14
C ALA A 40 -11.22 15.10 6.56
N ASN A 41 -12.31 15.86 6.49
CA ASN A 41 -12.34 17.22 7.02
C ASN A 41 -12.26 17.23 8.57
N ALA A 42 -11.91 18.38 9.16
CA ALA A 42 -11.70 18.53 10.61
C ALA A 42 -12.94 18.14 11.45
N ASN A 43 -14.14 18.41 10.96
CA ASN A 43 -15.40 18.07 11.64
C ASN A 43 -15.60 16.56 11.71
N LEU A 44 -15.37 15.87 10.59
CA LEU A 44 -15.46 14.44 10.45
C LEU A 44 -14.39 13.72 11.26
N GLN A 45 -13.16 14.27 11.27
CA GLN A 45 -12.08 13.75 12.09
C GLN A 45 -12.41 13.83 13.59
N ASN A 46 -13.02 14.93 14.04
CA ASN A 46 -13.45 15.08 15.43
C ASN A 46 -14.60 14.12 15.78
N GLY A 47 -15.53 13.89 14.87
CA GLY A 47 -16.59 12.88 15.02
C GLY A 47 -16.03 11.45 15.11
N LEU A 48 -15.05 11.12 14.25
CA LEU A 48 -14.38 9.82 14.26
C LEU A 48 -13.54 9.62 15.53
N LYS A 49 -12.84 10.67 16.02
CA LYS A 49 -12.04 10.62 17.26
C LYS A 49 -12.87 10.24 18.49
N ASN A 50 -14.16 10.58 18.52
CA ASN A 50 -15.03 10.26 19.64
C ASN A 50 -15.54 8.81 19.56
N ILE A 51 -14.65 7.85 19.88
CA ILE A 51 -14.87 6.41 19.78
C ILE A 51 -16.08 5.94 20.60
N SER A 52 -16.42 6.62 21.69
CA SER A 52 -17.53 6.25 22.57
C SER A 52 -18.85 6.95 22.24
N SER A 53 -18.88 7.83 21.23
CA SER A 53 -20.11 8.53 20.86
C SER A 53 -21.09 7.62 20.12
N ASN A 54 -22.38 7.83 20.41
CA ASN A 54 -23.48 7.24 19.66
C ASN A 54 -23.59 7.81 18.24
N ASP A 55 -22.98 8.97 17.95
CA ASP A 55 -22.93 9.60 16.63
C ASP A 55 -21.77 9.12 15.76
N TRP A 56 -20.91 8.23 16.28
CA TRP A 56 -19.79 7.67 15.54
C TRP A 56 -20.22 6.97 14.23
N PRO A 57 -21.28 6.13 14.20
CA PRO A 57 -21.73 5.48 12.97
C PRO A 57 -22.19 6.48 11.90
N ASN A 58 -22.80 7.60 12.31
CA ASN A 58 -23.21 8.67 11.39
C ASN A 58 -22.00 9.37 10.76
N SER A 59 -20.99 9.66 11.58
CA SER A 59 -19.71 10.23 11.12
C SER A 59 -19.02 9.26 10.18
N TYR A 60 -18.95 7.98 10.55
CA TYR A 60 -18.31 6.95 9.73
C TYR A 60 -19.03 6.70 8.40
N ARG A 61 -20.37 6.83 8.35
CA ARG A 61 -21.12 6.77 7.09
C ARG A 61 -20.72 7.88 6.12
N LYS A 62 -20.68 9.12 6.59
CA LYS A 62 -20.22 10.27 5.78
C LYS A 62 -18.77 10.10 5.32
N TYR A 63 -17.92 9.56 6.19
CA TYR A 63 -16.53 9.24 5.85
C TYR A 63 -16.41 8.23 4.71
N LYS A 64 -17.21 7.16 4.74
CA LYS A 64 -17.26 6.20 3.64
C LYS A 64 -17.70 6.84 2.32
N GLU A 65 -18.69 7.72 2.37
CA GLU A 65 -19.18 8.46 1.19
C GLU A 65 -18.07 9.36 0.61
N GLU A 66 -17.35 10.12 1.43
CA GLU A 66 -16.22 10.97 0.98
C GLU A 66 -15.03 10.16 0.42
N LEU A 67 -14.81 8.95 0.95
CA LEU A 67 -13.80 8.04 0.43
C LEU A 67 -14.22 7.31 -0.85
N GLY A 68 -15.52 7.26 -1.17
CA GLY A 68 -16.05 6.42 -2.24
C GLY A 68 -15.98 4.93 -1.90
N CYS A 69 -16.08 4.57 -0.62
CA CYS A 69 -16.09 3.17 -0.18
C CYS A 69 -17.35 2.46 -0.71
N PRO A 70 -17.23 1.26 -1.30
CA PRO A 70 -18.38 0.48 -1.73
C PRO A 70 -19.25 0.07 -0.53
N ASN A 71 -20.52 -0.24 -0.81
CA ASN A 71 -21.47 -0.70 0.20
C ASN A 71 -21.13 -2.12 0.67
N LEU A 72 -20.28 -2.20 1.69
CA LEU A 72 -19.85 -3.45 2.32
C LEU A 72 -20.69 -3.71 3.57
N GLN A 73 -21.13 -4.95 3.77
CA GLN A 73 -22.06 -5.33 4.84
C GLN A 73 -21.33 -5.58 6.16
N THR A 74 -20.15 -6.19 6.13
CA THR A 74 -19.42 -6.54 7.36
C THR A 74 -18.37 -5.49 7.72
N GLN A 75 -18.13 -5.31 9.03
CA GLN A 75 -17.06 -4.43 9.53
C GLN A 75 -15.68 -4.91 9.07
N GLN A 76 -15.48 -6.22 8.98
CA GLN A 76 -14.21 -6.80 8.53
C GLN A 76 -13.91 -6.46 7.07
N GLU A 77 -14.90 -6.56 6.18
CA GLU A 77 -14.74 -6.17 4.78
C GLU A 77 -14.45 -4.68 4.64
N GLN A 78 -15.19 -3.85 5.37
CA GLN A 78 -14.96 -2.40 5.38
C GLN A 78 -13.54 -2.07 5.86
N LEU A 79 -13.09 -2.70 6.94
CA LEU A 79 -11.74 -2.53 7.44
C LEU A 79 -10.69 -2.98 6.41
N GLN A 80 -10.90 -4.16 5.81
CA GLN A 80 -10.00 -4.70 4.80
C GLN A 80 -9.90 -3.78 3.58
N TRP A 81 -11.02 -3.22 3.14
CA TRP A 81 -11.05 -2.25 2.04
C TRP A 81 -10.29 -0.97 2.40
N LEU A 82 -10.54 -0.39 3.58
CA LEU A 82 -9.83 0.80 4.05
C LEU A 82 -8.32 0.59 4.15
N LEU A 83 -7.89 -0.56 4.68
CA LEU A 83 -6.50 -0.95 4.75
C LEU A 83 -5.88 -1.11 3.36
N GLY A 84 -6.60 -1.76 2.44
CA GLY A 84 -6.17 -1.89 1.05
C GLY A 84 -6.01 -0.53 0.37
N TYR A 85 -6.97 0.37 0.57
CA TYR A 85 -6.92 1.74 0.05
C TYR A 85 -5.72 2.51 0.62
N ALA A 86 -5.46 2.41 1.92
CA ALA A 86 -4.31 3.06 2.55
C ALA A 86 -2.97 2.52 2.00
N VAL A 87 -2.82 1.20 1.87
CA VAL A 87 -1.62 0.57 1.29
C VAL A 87 -1.44 1.00 -0.16
N GLN A 88 -2.53 1.08 -0.94
CA GLN A 88 -2.47 1.51 -2.32
C GLN A 88 -1.99 2.97 -2.44
N ASN A 89 -2.48 3.87 -1.59
CA ASN A 89 -2.01 5.26 -1.57
C ASN A 89 -0.52 5.34 -1.20
N GLU A 90 -0.07 4.60 -0.18
CA GLU A 90 1.33 4.57 0.24
C GLU A 90 2.25 4.03 -0.86
N THR A 91 1.86 2.93 -1.50
CA THR A 91 2.62 2.33 -2.61
C THR A 91 2.65 3.22 -3.84
N HIS A 92 1.54 3.87 -4.20
CA HIS A 92 1.49 4.80 -5.32
C HIS A 92 2.44 5.99 -5.11
N SER A 93 2.43 6.57 -3.91
CA SER A 93 3.35 7.64 -3.52
C SER A 93 4.82 7.18 -3.60
N ASN A 94 5.12 5.98 -3.10
CA ASN A 94 6.49 5.44 -3.11
C ASN A 94 7.00 5.15 -4.54
N ILE A 95 6.16 4.60 -5.43
CA ILE A 95 6.51 4.33 -6.83
C ILE A 95 6.77 5.63 -7.62
N GLN A 96 6.17 6.74 -7.21
CA GLN A 96 6.40 8.06 -7.80
C GLN A 96 7.55 8.82 -7.12
N SER A 97 8.17 8.25 -6.08
CA SER A 97 9.28 8.90 -5.40
C SER A 97 10.50 9.00 -6.31
N LYS A 98 11.27 10.08 -6.11
CA LYS A 98 12.54 10.28 -6.80
C LYS A 98 13.52 9.14 -6.49
N ASP A 99 13.58 8.71 -5.23
CA ASP A 99 14.48 7.63 -4.81
C ASP A 99 14.20 6.31 -5.55
N PHE A 100 12.93 5.99 -5.79
CA PHE A 100 12.53 4.82 -6.57
C PHE A 100 12.98 4.93 -8.03
N ALA A 101 12.73 6.09 -8.66
CA ALA A 101 13.15 6.34 -10.03
C ALA A 101 14.68 6.32 -10.19
N ASP A 102 15.41 6.93 -9.26
CA ASP A 102 16.86 6.98 -9.24
C ASP A 102 17.46 5.59 -9.01
N GLY A 103 16.87 4.80 -8.10
CA GLY A 103 17.23 3.41 -7.88
C GLY A 103 17.10 2.56 -9.14
N ILE A 104 15.97 2.67 -9.85
CA ILE A 104 15.76 1.96 -11.13
C ILE A 104 16.75 2.43 -12.19
N SER A 105 16.99 3.74 -12.29
CA SER A 105 17.95 4.32 -13.23
C SER A 105 19.36 3.79 -13.00
N ASN A 106 19.79 3.65 -11.74
CA ASN A 106 21.09 3.09 -11.39
C ASN A 106 21.20 1.61 -11.78
N VAL A 107 20.17 0.80 -11.53
CA VAL A 107 20.17 -0.61 -11.97
C VAL A 107 20.16 -0.71 -13.49
N ALA A 108 19.41 0.14 -14.19
CA ALA A 108 19.41 0.19 -15.65
C ALA A 108 20.79 0.53 -16.22
N LYS A 109 21.52 1.49 -15.61
CA LYS A 109 22.91 1.80 -15.98
C LYS A 109 23.86 0.61 -15.78
N LEU A 110 23.75 -0.09 -14.65
CA LEU A 110 24.58 -1.27 -14.37
C LEU A 110 24.33 -2.40 -15.38
N LEU A 111 23.09 -2.55 -15.83
CA LEU A 111 22.69 -3.56 -16.80
C LEU A 111 22.78 -3.09 -18.27
N ASN A 112 23.27 -1.88 -18.49
CA ASN A 112 23.37 -1.23 -19.80
C ASN A 112 22.03 -1.21 -20.59
N ILE A 113 20.92 -0.93 -19.88
CA ILE A 113 19.57 -0.80 -20.45
C ILE A 113 19.25 0.68 -20.66
N THR A 114 18.68 1.03 -21.81
CA THR A 114 18.17 2.38 -22.06
C THR A 114 16.95 2.68 -21.17
N PRO A 115 17.00 3.69 -20.29
CA PRO A 115 15.90 4.01 -19.39
C PRO A 115 14.72 4.62 -20.16
N HIS A 116 13.50 4.26 -19.76
CA HIS A 116 12.25 4.78 -20.29
C HIS A 116 11.68 5.89 -19.37
N PRO A 117 10.93 6.90 -19.89
CA PRO A 117 10.32 7.97 -19.07
C PRO A 117 9.41 7.48 -17.93
N ASN A 118 8.80 6.30 -18.11
CA ASN A 118 8.08 5.61 -17.05
C ASN A 118 9.03 4.60 -16.35
N PRO A 119 9.40 4.82 -15.07
CA PRO A 119 10.30 3.94 -14.32
C PRO A 119 9.82 2.49 -14.23
N LEU A 120 8.51 2.24 -14.21
CA LEU A 120 7.95 0.87 -14.14
C LEU A 120 8.25 0.05 -15.40
N VAL A 121 8.33 0.72 -16.55
CA VAL A 121 8.71 0.06 -17.82
C VAL A 121 10.18 -0.33 -17.77
N THR A 122 11.04 0.56 -17.27
CA THR A 122 12.46 0.28 -17.04
C THR A 122 12.64 -0.87 -16.05
N LEU A 123 11.90 -0.87 -14.94
CA LEU A 123 11.94 -1.95 -13.96
C LEU A 123 11.52 -3.30 -14.58
N LYS A 124 10.46 -3.32 -15.40
CA LYS A 124 10.04 -4.55 -16.10
C LYS A 124 11.12 -5.09 -17.02
N ALA A 125 11.83 -4.20 -17.74
CA ALA A 125 12.96 -4.58 -18.59
C ALA A 125 14.13 -5.14 -17.76
N VAL A 126 14.50 -4.45 -16.67
CA VAL A 126 15.51 -4.87 -15.70
C VAL A 126 15.17 -6.26 -15.14
N THR A 127 13.96 -6.46 -14.62
CA THR A 127 13.53 -7.74 -14.03
C THR A 127 13.61 -8.86 -15.07
N LYS A 128 13.08 -8.63 -16.27
CA LYS A 128 13.14 -9.63 -17.34
C LYS A 128 14.57 -10.02 -17.66
N LEU A 129 15.46 -9.04 -17.83
CA LEU A 129 16.87 -9.28 -18.13
C LEU A 129 17.54 -10.08 -16.99
N VAL A 130 17.38 -9.64 -15.74
CA VAL A 130 17.95 -10.29 -14.56
C VAL A 130 17.46 -11.73 -14.45
N THR A 131 16.14 -11.97 -14.62
CA THR A 131 15.59 -13.33 -14.56
C THR A 131 16.11 -14.23 -15.68
N THR A 132 16.35 -13.69 -16.87
CA THR A 132 16.95 -14.45 -17.97
C THR A 132 18.41 -14.79 -17.68
N ARG A 133 19.21 -13.83 -17.18
CA ARG A 133 20.65 -13.99 -16.92
C ARG A 133 20.98 -14.82 -15.68
N LEU A 134 20.14 -14.79 -14.66
CA LEU A 134 20.34 -15.53 -13.41
C LEU A 134 19.49 -16.81 -13.35
N SER A 135 18.87 -17.22 -14.46
CA SER A 135 18.19 -18.51 -14.53
C SER A 135 19.19 -19.66 -14.35
N PRO A 136 18.77 -20.83 -13.81
CA PRO A 136 19.67 -21.98 -13.66
C PRO A 136 20.32 -22.42 -14.99
N GLN A 137 19.60 -22.23 -16.09
CA GLN A 137 20.07 -22.53 -17.45
C GLN A 137 21.16 -21.55 -17.91
N ALA A 138 21.00 -20.26 -17.61
CA ALA A 138 22.01 -19.24 -17.91
C ALA A 138 23.24 -19.34 -16.99
N GLN A 139 23.08 -19.82 -15.76
CA GLN A 139 24.21 -20.13 -14.87
C GLN A 139 25.02 -21.33 -15.37
N ALA A 140 24.36 -22.35 -15.93
CA ALA A 140 25.02 -23.52 -16.51
C ALA A 140 25.75 -23.19 -17.82
N ASN A 141 25.20 -22.29 -18.65
CA ASN A 141 25.79 -21.88 -19.93
C ASN A 141 25.89 -20.35 -20.08
N PRO A 142 26.81 -19.67 -19.36
CA PRO A 142 26.87 -18.21 -19.32
C PRO A 142 27.03 -17.56 -20.70
N SER A 143 27.76 -18.22 -21.60
CA SER A 143 28.15 -17.71 -22.92
C SER A 143 26.99 -17.52 -23.89
N GLU A 144 25.91 -18.31 -23.79
CA GLU A 144 24.74 -18.20 -24.68
C GLU A 144 23.84 -17.02 -24.32
N PHE A 145 23.84 -16.63 -23.05
CA PHE A 145 22.93 -15.61 -22.53
C PHE A 145 23.62 -14.24 -22.46
N ILE A 146 24.94 -14.16 -22.62
CA ILE A 146 25.67 -12.88 -22.69
C ILE A 146 25.52 -12.24 -24.08
N LEU A 147 24.69 -11.18 -24.14
CA LEU A 147 24.66 -10.21 -25.24
C LEU A 147 26.09 -9.70 -25.49
N LYS A 148 26.64 -10.04 -26.66
CA LYS A 148 27.89 -9.51 -27.20
C LYS A 148 27.71 -8.06 -27.64
#